data_AF-A0A1Y3NDE5-F1
#
_entry.id   AF-A0A1Y3NDE5-F1
#
_cell.length_a   1.000
_cell.length_b   1.000
_cell.length_c   1.000
_cell.angle_alpha   90.00
_cell.angle_beta   90.00
_cell.angle_gamma   90.00
#
_symmetry.space_group_name_H-M   'P 1'
#
loop_
_entity.id
_entity.type
_entity.pdbx_description
1 polymer ?
#
loop_
_entity_poly.entity_id
_entity_poly.type
_entity_poly.pdbx_seq_one_letter_code
_entity_poly.pdbx_strand_id
1 'polypeptide(L)'
;LKYNYVNYNTKAISQFPYEDIFLDKLYDCADGICKSQSTTSKNDGTVISEKPLEPLVGAFIVTDYSLLMTDLTAYMNYYNNNTNNNIISAMIREEQFMNKSLNEWLMYSVNILYCYGGECSTTQGFLKYLDGITNNINVALCDTMCKPVANGYEYCKSQYTVYYDQELEKFFYCSKPVHKNEILPIDLTTKGKPLSFLVEYGNAEDGTEPTFILLLTDKNGNCIGYSNTNNSGVLIDTDNDGKVEFLKCNNRSLGSGIENEIVKCVNKKNFNGYILNALGKNDELIFCKDEKCEITSVQNGYFLGEIGSINERVLIKCRDSRCSNERQKQTGSTICVDVDGETIINHQNKIRYCHEGNDITLQNTDKYFTLNNVNARMTYPYIESGDDIIILKASKYSVTQLTTTETGNNIFY
;
A
#
# COMPACT_ATOMS: atom_id res chain seq x y z
N LEU A 1 14.75 -25.06 -17.96
CA LEU A 1 14.17 -25.28 -16.62
C LEU A 1 12.70 -25.61 -16.82
N LYS A 2 12.27 -26.84 -16.50
CA LYS A 2 10.84 -27.20 -16.56
C LYS A 2 10.19 -26.67 -15.30
N TYR A 3 9.28 -25.72 -15.43
CA TYR A 3 8.54 -25.18 -14.30
C TYR A 3 7.36 -26.10 -13.99
N ASN A 4 7.15 -26.33 -12.70
CA ASN A 4 6.12 -27.18 -12.14
C ASN A 4 5.17 -26.25 -11.37
N TYR A 5 3.88 -26.28 -11.67
CA TYR A 5 2.87 -25.40 -11.10
C TYR A 5 1.84 -26.21 -10.30
N VAL A 6 1.38 -25.74 -9.14
CA VAL A 6 0.44 -26.52 -8.29
C VAL A 6 -0.99 -26.00 -8.46
N ASN A 7 -1.89 -26.87 -8.93
CA ASN A 7 -3.32 -26.61 -9.00
C ASN A 7 -3.93 -26.58 -7.59
N TYR A 8 -4.65 -25.51 -7.23
CA TYR A 8 -5.22 -25.30 -5.89
C TYR A 8 -6.26 -26.36 -5.48
N ASN A 9 -7.12 -26.79 -6.41
CA ASN A 9 -8.22 -27.71 -6.13
C ASN A 9 -7.73 -29.17 -6.06
N THR A 10 -6.82 -29.54 -6.95
CA THR A 10 -6.37 -30.94 -7.09
C THR A 10 -5.05 -31.20 -6.38
N LYS A 11 -4.31 -30.16 -6.01
CA LYS A 11 -2.92 -30.21 -5.53
C LYS A 11 -1.95 -30.87 -6.52
N ALA A 12 -2.36 -31.03 -7.79
CA ALA A 12 -1.54 -31.66 -8.82
C ALA A 12 -0.50 -30.67 -9.39
N ILE A 13 0.65 -31.21 -9.77
CA ILE A 13 1.73 -30.45 -10.41
C ILE A 13 1.54 -30.50 -11.94
N SER A 14 1.34 -29.34 -12.58
CA SER A 14 1.25 -29.18 -14.04
C SER A 14 2.51 -28.53 -14.61
N GLN A 15 2.80 -28.78 -15.88
CA GLN A 15 3.86 -28.10 -16.66
C GLN A 15 3.28 -27.09 -17.67
N PHE A 16 1.95 -26.95 -17.74
CA PHE A 16 1.25 -26.13 -18.72
C PHE A 16 0.52 -24.97 -18.02
N PRO A 17 0.88 -23.70 -18.29
CA PRO A 17 0.39 -22.53 -17.55
C PRO A 17 -1.04 -22.10 -17.89
N TYR A 18 -1.66 -22.67 -18.93
CA TYR A 18 -2.97 -22.24 -19.45
C TYR A 18 -4.14 -23.12 -19.04
N GLU A 19 -3.89 -24.25 -18.35
CA GLU A 19 -4.95 -25.22 -18.04
C GLU A 19 -5.40 -25.19 -16.57
N ASP A 20 -4.77 -24.38 -15.70
CA ASP A 20 -5.13 -24.33 -14.28
C ASP A 20 -4.78 -22.99 -13.60
N ILE A 21 -5.48 -22.70 -12.52
CA ILE A 21 -5.29 -21.51 -11.66
C ILE A 21 -3.92 -21.60 -10.97
N PHE A 22 -3.05 -20.62 -11.23
CA PHE A 22 -1.72 -20.57 -10.60
C PHE A 22 -1.54 -19.35 -9.69
N LEU A 23 -1.31 -19.64 -8.41
CA LEU A 23 -0.94 -18.69 -7.36
C LEU A 23 0.58 -18.60 -7.30
N ASP A 24 1.20 -17.79 -8.16
CA ASP A 24 2.63 -17.53 -8.00
C ASP A 24 2.82 -16.53 -6.85
N LYS A 25 3.32 -17.05 -5.72
CA LYS A 25 3.74 -16.42 -4.44
C LYS A 25 2.88 -16.64 -3.18
N LEU A 26 1.95 -17.60 -3.13
CA LEU A 26 1.20 -17.91 -1.88
C LEU A 26 1.66 -19.16 -1.12
N TYR A 27 2.73 -19.80 -1.60
CA TYR A 27 3.33 -20.97 -0.95
C TYR A 27 4.83 -20.78 -0.85
N ASP A 28 5.37 -20.92 0.37
CA ASP A 28 6.79 -21.15 0.59
C ASP A 28 7.01 -22.66 0.52
N CYS A 29 7.76 -23.11 -0.48
CA CYS A 29 8.04 -24.53 -0.68
C CYS A 29 9.52 -24.77 -0.37
N ALA A 30 9.78 -25.41 0.77
CA ALA A 30 11.07 -25.97 1.12
C ALA A 30 10.96 -27.51 1.11
N ASP A 31 11.97 -28.20 0.56
CA ASP A 31 12.06 -29.66 0.55
C ASP A 31 10.83 -30.41 -0.02
N GLY A 32 10.16 -29.82 -1.02
CA GLY A 32 8.99 -30.44 -1.66
C GLY A 32 7.71 -30.41 -0.82
N ILE A 33 7.71 -29.69 0.32
CA ILE A 33 6.53 -29.46 1.15
C ILE A 33 6.18 -27.99 1.07
N CYS A 34 5.02 -27.69 0.47
CA CYS A 34 4.49 -26.33 0.41
C CYS A 34 3.58 -26.09 1.61
N LYS A 35 3.93 -25.08 2.44
CA LYS A 35 3.01 -24.60 3.49
C LYS A 35 2.08 -23.55 2.89
N SER A 36 0.78 -23.69 3.10
CA SER A 36 -0.20 -22.65 2.75
C SER A 36 0.05 -21.41 3.61
N GLN A 37 0.28 -20.27 2.97
CA GLN A 37 0.08 -18.99 3.66
C GLN A 37 -1.43 -18.81 3.87
N SER A 38 -1.85 -18.42 5.06
CA SER A 38 -3.25 -18.08 5.29
C SER A 38 -3.53 -16.71 4.67
N THR A 39 -4.20 -16.71 3.52
CA THR A 39 -4.74 -15.49 2.94
C THR A 39 -6.23 -15.42 3.27
N THR A 40 -6.64 -14.37 3.97
CA THR A 40 -8.05 -13.99 4.04
C THR A 40 -8.32 -12.95 2.97
N SER A 41 -9.12 -13.27 1.96
CA SER A 41 -9.75 -12.23 1.15
C SER A 41 -10.85 -11.56 1.97
N LYS A 42 -10.88 -10.22 1.96
CA LYS A 42 -12.08 -9.49 2.36
C LYS A 42 -12.99 -9.36 1.14
N ASN A 43 -14.30 -9.27 1.35
CA ASN A 43 -15.32 -9.14 0.30
C ASN A 43 -15.20 -7.85 -0.56
N ASP A 44 -14.14 -7.06 -0.36
CA ASP A 44 -13.84 -5.81 -1.07
C ASP A 44 -12.68 -5.94 -2.10
N GLY A 45 -12.14 -7.14 -2.32
CA GLY A 45 -11.04 -7.36 -3.26
C GLY A 45 -9.64 -7.15 -2.67
N THR A 46 -9.53 -6.92 -1.35
CA THR A 46 -8.24 -6.79 -0.65
C THR A 46 -7.55 -8.14 -0.48
N VAL A 47 -6.27 -8.23 -0.87
CA VAL A 47 -5.41 -9.41 -0.65
C VAL A 47 -4.40 -9.12 0.46
N ILE A 48 -4.24 -10.05 1.40
CA ILE A 48 -3.33 -9.93 2.54
C ILE A 48 -2.18 -10.93 2.38
N SER A 49 -0.93 -10.45 2.46
CA SER A 49 0.29 -11.27 2.45
C SER A 49 0.82 -11.51 3.86
N GLU A 50 1.27 -12.73 4.16
CA GLU A 50 1.96 -13.10 5.41
C GLU A 50 3.45 -12.73 5.44
N LYS A 51 4.02 -12.21 4.34
CA LYS A 51 5.37 -11.61 4.34
C LYS A 51 5.32 -10.08 4.23
N PRO A 52 6.26 -9.36 4.89
CA PRO A 52 6.45 -7.93 4.65
C PRO A 52 6.73 -7.70 3.15
N LEU A 53 5.99 -6.78 2.54
CA LEU A 53 6.17 -6.42 1.13
C LEU A 53 6.64 -4.97 1.10
N GLU A 54 7.77 -4.71 0.45
CA GLU A 54 8.11 -3.36 0.03
C GLU A 54 6.98 -2.79 -0.84
N PRO A 55 6.76 -1.46 -0.83
CA PRO A 55 5.76 -0.82 -1.67
C PRO A 55 5.95 -1.26 -3.12
N LEU A 56 4.93 -1.87 -3.70
CA LEU A 56 4.99 -2.35 -5.08
C LEU A 56 3.66 -2.11 -5.79
N VAL A 57 3.76 -2.02 -7.10
CA VAL A 57 2.62 -2.05 -8.01
C VAL A 57 2.72 -3.30 -8.89
N GLY A 58 1.58 -3.89 -9.20
CA GLY A 58 1.49 -4.98 -10.16
C GLY A 58 0.14 -4.99 -10.87
N ALA A 59 0.11 -5.51 -12.09
CA ALA A 59 -1.13 -5.79 -12.79
C ALA A 59 -1.60 -7.22 -12.51
N PHE A 60 -2.89 -7.39 -12.25
CA PHE A 60 -3.50 -8.66 -11.88
C PHE A 60 -4.71 -8.91 -12.77
N ILE A 61 -4.80 -10.12 -13.33
CA ILE A 61 -6.00 -10.58 -14.02
C ILE A 61 -6.96 -11.08 -12.94
N VAL A 62 -8.14 -10.48 -12.88
CA VAL A 62 -9.23 -10.89 -12.01
C VAL A 62 -10.17 -11.79 -12.81
N THR A 63 -10.14 -13.09 -12.53
CA THR A 63 -11.09 -14.03 -13.13
C THR A 63 -12.19 -14.35 -12.12
N ASP A 64 -13.45 -14.05 -12.46
CA ASP A 64 -14.57 -14.69 -11.78
C ASP A 64 -14.55 -16.18 -12.17
N TYR A 65 -14.58 -17.09 -11.20
CA TYR A 65 -14.55 -18.53 -11.44
C TYR A 65 -15.70 -18.99 -12.37
N SER A 66 -16.81 -18.24 -12.42
CA SER A 66 -17.93 -18.50 -13.33
C SER A 66 -17.64 -18.19 -14.81
N LEU A 67 -16.67 -17.31 -15.11
CA LEU A 67 -16.27 -16.93 -16.47
C LEU A 67 -15.45 -18.00 -17.20
N LEU A 68 -14.79 -18.89 -16.47
CA LEU A 68 -13.95 -19.96 -17.06
C LEU A 68 -14.74 -21.21 -17.48
N MET A 69 -16.03 -21.30 -17.13
CA MET A 69 -16.82 -22.53 -17.29
C MET A 69 -18.01 -22.44 -18.26
N THR A 70 -18.33 -21.29 -18.84
CA THR A 70 -19.44 -21.22 -19.81
C THR A 70 -19.16 -20.29 -20.98
N ASP A 71 -19.36 -20.85 -22.17
CA ASP A 71 -19.45 -20.20 -23.48
C ASP A 71 -19.96 -18.76 -23.44
N LEU A 72 -19.29 -17.92 -24.24
CA LEU A 72 -19.30 -16.46 -24.29
C LEU A 72 -20.64 -15.76 -24.67
N THR A 73 -21.80 -16.40 -24.47
CA THR A 73 -23.10 -15.87 -24.94
C THR A 73 -24.10 -15.43 -23.85
N ALA A 74 -23.80 -15.60 -22.57
CA ALA A 74 -24.74 -15.29 -21.47
C ALA A 74 -24.42 -13.99 -20.68
N TYR A 75 -23.62 -13.08 -21.26
CA TYR A 75 -22.83 -12.11 -20.49
C TYR A 75 -23.51 -10.79 -20.04
N MET A 76 -24.84 -10.61 -20.16
CA MET A 76 -25.45 -9.30 -19.83
C MET A 76 -26.59 -9.31 -18.80
N ASN A 77 -26.94 -10.45 -18.19
CA ASN A 77 -28.09 -10.50 -17.25
C ASN A 77 -27.81 -11.08 -15.86
N TYR A 78 -26.55 -11.31 -15.47
CA TYR A 78 -26.22 -11.94 -14.17
C TYR A 78 -25.29 -11.10 -13.29
N TYR A 79 -25.44 -9.78 -13.33
CA TYR A 79 -24.82 -8.88 -12.35
C TYR A 79 -25.90 -8.34 -11.42
N ASN A 80 -26.44 -9.20 -10.57
CA ASN A 80 -26.99 -8.80 -9.27
C ASN A 80 -27.32 -10.04 -8.41
N ASN A 81 -26.71 -10.07 -7.24
CA ASN A 81 -27.05 -10.92 -6.10
C ASN A 81 -26.79 -12.43 -6.23
N ASN A 82 -25.54 -12.86 -5.97
CA ASN A 82 -25.35 -13.83 -4.89
C ASN A 82 -23.89 -13.94 -4.42
N THR A 83 -23.78 -14.19 -3.13
CA THR A 83 -22.61 -14.15 -2.25
C THR A 83 -21.68 -15.35 -2.39
N ASN A 84 -20.37 -15.10 -2.23
CA ASN A 84 -19.26 -16.05 -2.06
C ASN A 84 -18.57 -16.62 -3.33
N ASN A 85 -18.55 -15.88 -4.44
CA ASN A 85 -17.59 -16.22 -5.49
C ASN A 85 -16.19 -15.86 -4.99
N ASN A 86 -15.35 -16.88 -4.79
CA ASN A 86 -13.91 -16.69 -4.55
C ASN A 86 -13.32 -16.05 -5.81
N ILE A 87 -13.22 -14.72 -5.81
CA ILE A 87 -12.49 -13.98 -6.83
C ILE A 87 -11.03 -14.38 -6.70
N ILE A 88 -10.47 -14.98 -7.76
CA ILE A 88 -9.06 -15.34 -7.82
C ILE A 88 -8.37 -14.35 -8.75
N SER A 89 -7.33 -13.71 -8.23
CA SER A 89 -6.50 -12.77 -8.97
C SER A 89 -5.12 -13.36 -9.20
N ALA A 90 -4.63 -13.32 -10.43
CA ALA A 90 -3.29 -13.78 -10.79
C ALA A 90 -2.43 -12.60 -11.26
N MET A 91 -1.23 -12.45 -10.71
CA MET A 91 -0.29 -11.42 -11.13
C MET A 91 0.18 -11.70 -12.56
N ILE A 92 0.12 -10.69 -13.44
CA ILE A 92 0.71 -10.76 -14.78
C ILE A 92 2.23 -10.74 -14.62
N ARG A 93 2.89 -11.78 -15.12
CA ARG A 93 4.35 -11.88 -15.11
C ARG A 93 4.95 -11.00 -16.19
N GLU A 94 6.22 -10.69 -16.00
CA GLU A 94 6.97 -9.83 -16.90
C GLU A 94 6.89 -10.27 -18.37
N GLU A 95 7.14 -11.56 -18.61
CA GLU A 95 7.13 -12.14 -19.94
C GLU A 95 5.73 -12.11 -20.60
N GLN A 96 4.66 -12.01 -19.81
CA GLN A 96 3.28 -12.04 -20.31
C GLN A 96 2.82 -10.69 -20.86
N PHE A 97 3.45 -9.59 -20.46
CA PHE A 97 3.18 -8.28 -21.07
C PHE A 97 3.61 -8.25 -22.54
N MET A 98 4.58 -9.08 -22.94
CA MET A 98 5.21 -9.03 -24.26
C MET A 98 5.01 -10.31 -25.10
N ASN A 99 4.17 -11.26 -24.68
CA ASN A 99 3.99 -12.55 -25.37
C ASN A 99 2.65 -12.70 -26.12
N LYS A 100 1.93 -11.60 -26.38
CA LYS A 100 0.59 -11.58 -27.02
C LYS A 100 -0.53 -12.26 -26.24
N SER A 101 -0.31 -12.64 -24.99
CA SER A 101 -1.37 -13.23 -24.15
C SER A 101 -2.43 -12.22 -23.72
N LEU A 102 -2.15 -10.91 -23.84
CA LEU A 102 -3.08 -9.84 -23.51
C LEU A 102 -3.79 -9.36 -24.78
N ASN A 103 -5.13 -9.49 -24.81
CA ASN A 103 -5.99 -8.91 -25.83
C ASN A 103 -6.94 -7.89 -25.17
N GLU A 104 -7.58 -7.06 -26.00
CA GLU A 104 -8.49 -6.01 -25.52
C GLU A 104 -9.56 -6.53 -24.55
N TRP A 105 -10.12 -7.72 -24.77
CA TRP A 105 -11.13 -8.30 -23.88
C TRP A 105 -10.56 -8.64 -22.50
N LEU A 106 -9.38 -9.26 -22.45
CA LEU A 106 -8.72 -9.60 -21.20
C LEU A 106 -8.34 -8.34 -20.41
N MET A 107 -8.03 -7.23 -21.09
CA MET A 107 -7.72 -5.96 -20.44
C MET A 107 -8.84 -5.47 -19.52
N TYR A 108 -10.11 -5.70 -19.88
CA TYR A 108 -11.24 -5.34 -19.02
C TYR A 108 -11.29 -6.11 -17.69
N SER A 109 -10.56 -7.23 -17.59
CA SER A 109 -10.42 -8.03 -16.38
C SER A 109 -9.13 -7.75 -15.62
N VAL A 110 -8.27 -6.84 -16.12
CA VAL A 110 -7.02 -6.47 -15.46
C VAL A 110 -7.27 -5.32 -14.49
N ASN A 111 -6.77 -5.47 -13.28
CA ASN A 111 -6.68 -4.42 -12.27
C ASN A 111 -5.22 -4.16 -11.92
N ILE A 112 -4.90 -2.91 -11.63
CA ILE A 112 -3.61 -2.56 -11.03
C ILE A 112 -3.80 -2.58 -9.51
N LEU A 113 -2.95 -3.34 -8.82
CA LEU A 113 -2.91 -3.37 -7.37
C LEU A 113 -1.69 -2.60 -6.87
N TYR A 114 -1.90 -1.78 -5.86
CA TYR A 114 -0.84 -1.21 -5.04
C TYR A 114 -0.80 -1.98 -3.72
N CYS A 115 0.38 -2.46 -3.34
CA CYS A 115 0.59 -3.22 -2.13
C CYS A 115 1.52 -2.46 -1.17
N TYR A 116 1.10 -2.33 0.07
CA TYR A 116 1.84 -1.70 1.16
C TYR A 116 1.46 -2.32 2.50
N GLY A 117 2.40 -2.52 3.43
CA GLY A 117 2.05 -3.04 4.76
C GLY A 117 1.60 -4.52 4.74
N GLY A 118 1.77 -5.22 3.63
CA GLY A 118 1.19 -6.55 3.42
C GLY A 118 -0.27 -6.55 3.01
N GLU A 119 -0.87 -5.38 2.79
CA GLU A 119 -2.21 -5.22 2.21
C GLU A 119 -2.09 -4.75 0.76
N CYS A 120 -2.88 -5.34 -0.14
CA CYS A 120 -2.97 -4.92 -1.52
C CYS A 120 -4.38 -4.41 -1.81
N SER A 121 -4.48 -3.26 -2.47
CA SER A 121 -5.75 -2.67 -2.89
C SER A 121 -5.65 -2.18 -4.33
N THR A 122 -6.80 -2.14 -5.01
CA THR A 122 -6.89 -1.62 -6.36
C THR A 122 -6.46 -0.16 -6.39
N THR A 123 -5.74 0.22 -7.44
CA THR A 123 -5.34 1.59 -7.70
C THR A 123 -5.52 1.90 -9.18
N GLN A 124 -5.65 3.19 -9.48
CA GLN A 124 -5.63 3.66 -10.85
C GLN A 124 -4.19 3.64 -11.38
N GLY A 125 -4.03 3.69 -12.69
CA GLY A 125 -2.72 3.77 -13.30
C GLY A 125 -2.73 3.44 -14.77
N PHE A 126 -1.58 2.98 -15.27
CA PHE A 126 -1.41 2.64 -16.67
C PHE A 126 -0.58 1.37 -16.81
N LEU A 127 -0.77 0.66 -17.91
CA LEU A 127 0.10 -0.44 -18.29
C LEU A 127 0.37 -0.43 -19.79
N LYS A 128 1.55 -0.91 -20.17
CA LYS A 128 1.88 -1.21 -21.56
C LYS A 128 1.78 -2.71 -21.81
N TYR A 129 1.32 -3.10 -23.00
CA TYR A 129 1.17 -4.51 -23.37
C TYR A 129 1.32 -4.70 -24.87
N LEU A 130 1.80 -5.86 -25.29
CA LEU A 130 1.82 -6.27 -26.68
C LEU A 130 0.44 -6.79 -27.08
N ASP A 131 -0.26 -6.04 -27.93
CA ASP A 131 -1.57 -6.46 -28.46
C ASP A 131 -1.41 -7.63 -29.41
N GLY A 132 -2.10 -8.73 -29.10
CA GLY A 132 -2.06 -9.96 -29.89
C GLY A 132 -2.60 -9.83 -31.31
N ILE A 133 -3.46 -8.85 -31.59
CA ILE A 133 -4.05 -8.62 -32.92
C ILE A 133 -3.12 -7.79 -33.80
N THR A 134 -2.74 -6.59 -33.33
CA THR A 134 -1.93 -5.65 -34.11
C THR A 134 -0.44 -5.93 -34.06
N ASN A 135 0.02 -6.74 -33.09
CA ASN A 135 1.44 -6.96 -32.80
C ASN A 135 2.20 -5.67 -32.45
N ASN A 136 1.49 -4.66 -31.96
CA ASN A 136 2.06 -3.40 -31.50
C ASN A 136 2.00 -3.31 -29.98
N ILE A 137 2.97 -2.62 -29.39
CA ILE A 137 2.91 -2.26 -27.96
C ILE A 137 1.91 -1.12 -27.81
N ASN A 138 0.83 -1.41 -27.09
CA ASN A 138 -0.23 -0.48 -26.74
C ASN A 138 -0.13 -0.10 -25.28
N VAL A 139 -0.86 0.94 -24.90
CA VAL A 139 -0.98 1.41 -23.53
C VAL A 139 -2.45 1.39 -23.13
N ALA A 140 -2.74 1.00 -21.89
CA ALA A 140 -4.07 1.05 -21.30
C ALA A 140 -4.09 1.96 -20.07
N LEU A 141 -5.19 2.69 -19.90
CA LEU A 141 -5.55 3.39 -18.67
C LEU A 141 -6.37 2.42 -17.82
N CYS A 142 -5.98 2.24 -16.56
CA CYS A 142 -6.66 1.38 -15.61
C CYS A 142 -7.25 2.24 -14.50
N ASP A 143 -8.57 2.24 -14.38
CA ASP A 143 -9.28 2.86 -13.26
C ASP A 143 -10.04 1.81 -12.44
N THR A 144 -11.30 1.58 -12.81
CA THR A 144 -12.15 0.43 -12.51
C THR A 144 -11.80 -0.80 -13.35
N MET A 145 -11.27 -0.58 -14.56
CA MET A 145 -10.88 -1.60 -15.53
C MET A 145 -9.83 -1.03 -16.47
N CYS A 146 -8.98 -1.86 -17.06
CA CYS A 146 -8.00 -1.38 -18.03
C CYS A 146 -8.60 -1.25 -19.44
N LYS A 147 -8.58 -0.04 -19.99
CA LYS A 147 -9.06 0.29 -21.34
C LYS A 147 -7.90 0.75 -22.21
N PRO A 148 -7.77 0.25 -23.45
CA PRO A 148 -6.77 0.76 -24.39
C PRO A 148 -6.91 2.28 -24.57
N VAL A 149 -5.79 2.99 -24.54
CA VAL A 149 -5.76 4.42 -24.82
C VAL A 149 -5.70 4.58 -26.34
N ALA A 150 -6.73 5.18 -26.93
CA ALA A 150 -6.88 5.33 -28.39
C ALA A 150 -5.85 6.28 -29.04
N ASN A 151 -4.96 6.88 -28.26
CA ASN A 151 -4.08 7.92 -28.75
C ASN A 151 -2.94 7.31 -29.57
N GLY A 152 -2.98 7.60 -30.87
CA GLY A 152 -1.77 7.57 -31.70
C GLY A 152 -0.66 8.39 -31.02
N TYR A 153 0.58 8.05 -31.35
CA TYR A 153 1.81 8.68 -30.89
C TYR A 153 1.70 10.22 -30.74
N GLU A 154 1.37 10.70 -29.53
CA GLU A 154 1.32 12.12 -29.19
C GLU A 154 2.26 12.39 -28.01
N TYR A 155 3.47 12.87 -28.33
CA TYR A 155 4.45 13.27 -27.32
C TYR A 155 3.85 14.29 -26.34
N CYS A 156 3.80 13.95 -25.05
CA CYS A 156 3.49 14.82 -23.90
C CYS A 156 2.72 16.13 -24.15
N LYS A 157 1.59 16.06 -24.87
CA LYS A 157 0.71 17.22 -25.09
C LYS A 157 -0.10 17.59 -23.84
N SER A 158 -0.31 16.62 -22.97
CA SER A 158 -1.09 16.72 -21.74
C SER A 158 -0.31 16.18 -20.54
N GLN A 159 -0.59 16.75 -19.38
CA GLN A 159 -0.07 16.24 -18.12
C GLN A 159 -0.85 15.00 -17.71
N TYR A 160 -0.22 14.10 -16.95
CA TYR A 160 -0.82 12.86 -16.43
C TYR A 160 -1.22 11.86 -17.52
N THR A 161 -0.63 11.97 -18.69
CA THR A 161 -0.78 10.97 -19.76
C THR A 161 0.48 10.15 -19.93
N VAL A 162 0.34 9.01 -20.58
CA VAL A 162 1.43 8.10 -20.89
C VAL A 162 1.46 7.81 -22.38
N TYR A 163 2.62 7.43 -22.89
CA TYR A 163 2.76 6.91 -24.24
C TYR A 163 3.91 5.92 -24.32
N TYR A 164 3.83 5.01 -25.30
CA TYR A 164 4.94 4.15 -25.65
C TYR A 164 5.56 4.65 -26.96
N ASP A 165 6.85 4.93 -26.91
CA ASP A 165 7.64 5.33 -28.06
C ASP A 165 8.23 4.11 -28.75
N GLN A 166 7.69 3.75 -29.92
CA GLN A 166 8.12 2.59 -30.69
C GLN A 166 9.56 2.73 -31.21
N GLU A 167 10.01 3.95 -31.55
CA GLU A 167 11.35 4.16 -32.09
C GLU A 167 12.42 4.09 -31.01
N LEU A 168 12.11 4.63 -29.83
CA LEU A 168 13.01 4.59 -28.67
C LEU A 168 12.85 3.32 -27.83
N GLU A 169 11.84 2.50 -28.13
CA GLU A 169 11.38 1.35 -27.34
C GLU A 169 11.13 1.71 -25.86
N LYS A 170 10.57 2.90 -25.60
CA LYS A 170 10.44 3.46 -24.24
C LYS A 170 9.01 3.77 -23.85
N PHE A 171 8.67 3.46 -22.61
CA PHE A 171 7.43 3.88 -21.97
C PHE A 171 7.64 5.16 -21.19
N PHE A 172 6.83 6.18 -21.45
CA PHE A 172 6.97 7.50 -20.86
C PHE A 172 5.70 7.92 -20.11
N TYR A 173 5.90 8.60 -18.98
CA TYR A 173 4.86 9.34 -18.27
C TYR A 173 5.08 10.84 -18.43
N CYS A 174 4.04 11.58 -18.78
CA CYS A 174 4.11 13.01 -19.04
C CYS A 174 3.74 13.80 -17.78
N SER A 175 4.71 14.53 -17.24
CA SER A 175 4.50 15.39 -16.07
C SER A 175 5.10 16.76 -16.32
N LYS A 176 4.46 17.78 -15.76
CA LYS A 176 5.05 19.11 -15.62
C LYS A 176 5.90 19.12 -14.35
N PRO A 177 7.23 19.29 -14.41
CA PRO A 177 8.05 19.36 -13.22
C PRO A 177 7.86 20.68 -12.48
N VAL A 178 8.21 20.68 -11.20
CA VAL A 178 8.18 21.88 -10.35
C VAL A 178 8.97 23.01 -11.01
N HIS A 179 8.36 24.19 -11.05
CA HIS A 179 8.95 25.41 -11.61
C HIS A 179 9.26 25.38 -13.12
N LYS A 180 8.74 24.40 -13.87
CA LYS A 180 8.83 24.37 -15.33
C LYS A 180 7.46 24.63 -15.96
N ASN A 181 7.46 25.43 -17.03
CA ASN A 181 6.23 25.73 -17.79
C ASN A 181 5.94 24.72 -18.91
N GLU A 182 6.74 23.66 -19.03
CA GLU A 182 6.63 22.64 -20.06
C GLU A 182 6.35 21.26 -19.45
N ILE A 183 5.59 20.44 -20.18
CA ILE A 183 5.34 19.04 -19.83
C ILE A 183 6.51 18.23 -20.38
N LEU A 184 7.18 17.49 -19.50
CA LEU A 184 8.35 16.67 -19.84
C LEU A 184 8.04 15.17 -19.70
N PRO A 185 8.62 14.34 -20.58
CA PRO A 185 8.51 12.89 -20.47
C PRO A 185 9.44 12.34 -19.39
N ILE A 186 8.90 11.47 -18.53
CA ILE A 186 9.60 10.66 -17.55
C ILE A 186 9.69 9.24 -18.10
N ASP A 187 10.91 8.79 -18.42
CA ASP A 187 11.16 7.42 -18.94
C ASP A 187 11.02 6.37 -17.83
N LEU A 188 10.04 5.48 -17.98
CA LEU A 188 9.67 4.41 -17.04
C LEU A 188 10.41 3.09 -17.31
N THR A 189 11.08 2.94 -18.45
CA THR A 189 11.57 1.66 -19.00
C THR A 189 12.90 1.20 -18.41
N THR A 190 13.51 1.99 -17.54
CA THR A 190 14.95 1.92 -17.30
C THR A 190 15.29 1.12 -16.04
N LYS A 191 15.97 -0.01 -16.25
CA LYS A 191 16.59 -0.82 -15.19
C LYS A 191 17.50 0.07 -14.33
N GLY A 192 17.25 0.10 -13.03
CA GLY A 192 18.06 0.86 -12.05
C GLY A 192 17.55 2.25 -11.70
N LYS A 193 16.39 2.68 -12.24
CA LYS A 193 15.69 3.86 -11.73
C LYS A 193 14.92 3.56 -10.45
N PRO A 194 14.64 4.57 -9.61
CA PRO A 194 13.74 4.41 -8.49
C PRO A 194 12.37 3.91 -8.99
N LEU A 195 11.82 2.89 -8.34
CA LEU A 195 10.51 2.31 -8.65
C LEU A 195 9.35 3.23 -8.27
N SER A 196 9.66 4.44 -7.81
CA SER A 196 8.72 5.42 -7.32
C SER A 196 9.19 6.83 -7.67
N PHE A 197 8.26 7.70 -8.02
CA PHE A 197 8.56 9.10 -8.30
C PHE A 197 7.37 10.00 -7.95
N LEU A 198 7.68 11.26 -7.63
CA LEU A 198 6.68 12.29 -7.41
C LEU A 198 6.41 13.08 -8.68
N VAL A 199 5.14 13.38 -8.91
CA VAL A 199 4.71 14.26 -9.99
C VAL A 199 3.88 15.39 -9.42
N GLU A 200 4.11 16.61 -9.87
CA GLU A 200 3.33 17.75 -9.43
C GLU A 200 1.87 17.61 -9.89
N TYR A 201 0.94 17.87 -8.98
CA TYR A 201 -0.49 17.81 -9.16
C TYR A 201 -1.11 19.21 -9.24
N GLY A 202 -1.83 19.46 -10.34
CA GLY A 202 -2.37 20.77 -10.67
C GLY A 202 -1.32 21.72 -11.26
N ASN A 203 -1.79 22.91 -11.66
CA ASN A 203 -0.92 24.05 -11.87
C ASN A 203 -0.87 24.79 -10.55
N ALA A 204 0.23 24.69 -9.79
CA ALA A 204 0.43 25.57 -8.66
C ALA A 204 0.42 27.02 -9.19
N GLU A 205 -0.60 27.80 -8.81
CA GLU A 205 -0.57 29.24 -9.02
C GLU A 205 0.55 29.84 -8.16
N ASP A 206 1.12 30.96 -8.60
CA ASP A 206 2.16 31.66 -7.86
C ASP A 206 1.73 31.88 -6.41
N GLY A 207 2.51 31.32 -5.47
CA GLY A 207 2.26 31.41 -4.02
C GLY A 207 1.43 30.27 -3.42
N THR A 208 1.00 29.28 -4.19
CA THR A 208 0.41 28.04 -3.66
C THR A 208 1.50 26.98 -3.41
N GLU A 209 1.38 26.23 -2.32
CA GLU A 209 2.31 25.13 -2.04
C GLU A 209 2.11 24.03 -3.10
N PRO A 210 3.18 23.54 -3.74
CA PRO A 210 3.08 22.49 -4.73
C PRO A 210 2.48 21.23 -4.10
N THR A 211 1.53 20.64 -4.81
CA THR A 211 0.96 19.35 -4.45
C THR A 211 1.59 18.29 -5.33
N PHE A 212 1.83 17.11 -4.79
CA PHE A 212 2.42 16.00 -5.51
C PHE A 212 1.53 14.77 -5.47
N ILE A 213 1.68 13.90 -6.45
CA ILE A 213 1.17 12.54 -6.43
C ILE A 213 2.36 11.59 -6.43
N LEU A 214 2.25 10.54 -5.62
CA LEU A 214 3.22 9.46 -5.59
C LEU A 214 2.81 8.36 -6.57
N LEU A 215 3.68 8.09 -7.54
CA LEU A 215 3.54 7.02 -8.52
C LEU A 215 4.57 5.93 -8.24
N LEU A 216 4.15 4.69 -8.43
CA LEU A 216 5.03 3.53 -8.39
C LEU A 216 4.98 2.82 -9.73
N THR A 217 6.08 2.21 -10.12
CA THR A 217 6.18 1.37 -11.31
C THR A 217 6.77 0.02 -10.96
N ASP A 218 6.40 -1.02 -11.70
CA ASP A 218 7.05 -2.32 -11.53
C ASP A 218 8.52 -2.26 -11.98
N LYS A 219 9.26 -3.33 -11.70
CA LYS A 219 10.69 -3.43 -11.96
C LYS A 219 11.09 -3.17 -13.43
N ASN A 220 10.17 -3.34 -14.37
CA ASN A 220 10.46 -3.27 -15.81
C ASN A 220 9.70 -2.12 -16.51
N GLY A 221 8.99 -1.30 -15.74
CA GLY A 221 8.19 -0.22 -16.29
C GLY A 221 7.05 -0.72 -17.17
N ASN A 222 6.43 -1.85 -16.85
CA ASN A 222 5.29 -2.35 -17.62
C ASN A 222 3.96 -1.83 -17.06
N CYS A 223 3.86 -1.72 -15.75
CA CYS A 223 2.75 -1.04 -15.09
C CYS A 223 3.23 0.11 -14.19
N ILE A 224 2.34 1.08 -14.04
CA ILE A 224 2.47 2.23 -13.16
C ILE A 224 1.14 2.39 -12.44
N GLY A 225 1.18 2.66 -11.14
CA GLY A 225 -0.02 2.88 -10.33
C GLY A 225 0.18 4.01 -9.33
N TYR A 226 -0.92 4.63 -8.92
CA TYR A 226 -0.90 5.64 -7.88
C TYR A 226 -0.75 4.98 -6.51
N SER A 227 0.03 5.59 -5.62
CA SER A 227 -0.01 5.21 -4.21
C SER A 227 -1.37 5.56 -3.62
N ASN A 228 -1.92 4.63 -2.85
CA ASN A 228 -3.17 4.85 -2.10
C ASN A 228 -2.95 4.77 -0.57
N THR A 229 -1.69 4.79 -0.11
CA THR A 229 -1.37 4.82 1.33
C THR A 229 -1.74 6.16 1.93
N ASN A 230 -2.96 6.25 2.44
CA ASN A 230 -3.46 7.42 3.15
C ASN A 230 -2.76 7.60 4.51
N ASN A 231 -2.68 8.83 5.02
CA ASN A 231 -2.00 9.17 6.28
C ASN A 231 -0.57 8.61 6.33
N SER A 232 0.16 8.84 5.25
CA SER A 232 1.57 8.47 5.10
C SER A 232 2.44 9.71 4.86
N GLY A 233 3.75 9.53 4.78
CA GLY A 233 4.67 10.56 4.35
C GLY A 233 5.82 10.01 3.54
N VAL A 234 6.57 10.93 2.94
CA VAL A 234 7.81 10.64 2.21
C VAL A 234 8.87 11.67 2.58
N LEU A 235 10.13 11.24 2.56
CA LEU A 235 11.31 12.09 2.68
C LEU A 235 12.01 12.12 1.31
N ILE A 236 11.96 13.28 0.65
CA ILE A 236 12.49 13.43 -0.71
C ILE A 236 12.89 14.87 -0.98
N ASP A 237 13.88 15.05 -1.84
CA ASP A 237 14.31 16.35 -2.39
C ASP A 237 13.50 16.62 -3.66
N THR A 238 12.56 17.57 -3.59
CA THR A 238 11.59 17.83 -4.66
C THR A 238 12.09 18.79 -5.73
N ASP A 239 13.07 19.63 -5.42
CA ASP A 239 13.62 20.64 -6.33
C ASP A 239 15.08 20.38 -6.75
N ASN A 240 15.67 19.29 -6.26
CA ASN A 240 17.06 18.86 -6.46
C ASN A 240 18.09 19.86 -5.89
N ASP A 241 17.76 20.56 -4.80
CA ASP A 241 18.69 21.46 -4.11
C ASP A 241 19.63 20.75 -3.11
N GLY A 242 19.47 19.43 -2.96
CA GLY A 242 20.21 18.57 -2.04
C GLY A 242 19.60 18.49 -0.64
N LYS A 243 18.47 19.15 -0.37
CA LYS A 243 17.76 19.11 0.92
C LYS A 243 16.56 18.18 0.83
N VAL A 244 16.52 17.23 1.75
CA VAL A 244 15.40 16.31 1.88
C VAL A 244 14.27 16.99 2.64
N GLU A 245 13.07 16.94 2.06
CA GLU A 245 11.86 17.55 2.60
C GLU A 245 10.88 16.48 3.04
N PHE A 246 10.08 16.80 4.05
CA PHE A 246 8.97 15.96 4.47
C PHE A 246 7.68 16.37 3.76
N LEU A 247 7.14 15.44 2.96
CA LEU A 247 5.81 15.59 2.39
C LEU A 247 4.84 14.65 3.11
N LYS A 248 3.72 15.20 3.57
CA LYS A 248 2.61 14.43 4.13
C LYS A 248 1.63 14.07 3.02
N CYS A 249 1.32 12.79 2.90
CA CYS A 249 0.51 12.20 1.86
C CYS A 249 -0.85 11.76 2.42
N ASN A 250 -1.90 12.52 2.06
CA ASN A 250 -3.26 12.28 2.51
C ASN A 250 -4.25 12.28 1.34
N ASN A 251 -5.29 11.47 1.46
CA ASN A 251 -6.45 11.56 0.61
C ASN A 251 -7.31 12.75 1.04
N ARG A 252 -7.43 13.78 0.20
CA ARG A 252 -8.43 14.84 0.37
C ARG A 252 -9.71 14.38 -0.30
N SER A 253 -10.64 13.81 0.47
CA SER A 253 -12.02 13.63 0.01
C SER A 253 -12.62 15.02 -0.25
N LEU A 254 -12.83 15.37 -1.52
CA LEU A 254 -13.46 16.63 -1.91
C LEU A 254 -14.75 16.40 -2.72
N GLY A 255 -15.24 15.16 -2.84
CA GLY A 255 -16.53 14.87 -3.46
C GLY A 255 -16.82 13.37 -3.60
N SER A 256 -17.86 13.04 -4.37
CA SER A 256 -18.23 11.68 -4.77
C SER A 256 -17.64 11.38 -6.16
N GLY A 257 -16.68 10.45 -6.24
CA GLY A 257 -16.04 10.03 -7.50
C GLY A 257 -14.69 9.34 -7.28
N ILE A 258 -14.21 8.58 -8.25
CA ILE A 258 -12.99 7.74 -8.13
C ILE A 258 -11.71 8.60 -8.10
N GLU A 259 -11.77 9.85 -8.58
CA GLU A 259 -10.71 10.86 -8.39
C GLU A 259 -10.44 11.19 -6.91
N ASN A 260 -11.30 10.76 -5.99
CA ASN A 260 -11.13 10.89 -4.54
C ASN A 260 -10.29 9.76 -3.92
N GLU A 261 -9.58 8.94 -4.69
CA GLU A 261 -8.70 7.89 -4.15
C GLU A 261 -7.20 8.20 -4.32
N ILE A 262 -6.86 9.20 -5.14
CA ILE A 262 -5.47 9.58 -5.36
C ILE A 262 -4.94 10.32 -4.13
N VAL A 263 -3.94 9.73 -3.49
CA VAL A 263 -3.25 10.35 -2.35
C VAL A 263 -2.40 11.51 -2.84
N LYS A 264 -2.63 12.68 -2.24
CA LYS A 264 -1.90 13.91 -2.53
C LYS A 264 -0.90 14.18 -1.42
N CYS A 265 0.33 14.44 -1.81
CA CYS A 265 1.44 14.77 -0.93
C CYS A 265 1.70 16.27 -0.96
N VAL A 266 1.80 16.90 0.20
CA VAL A 266 2.11 18.33 0.33
C VAL A 266 3.20 18.51 1.36
N ASN A 267 4.03 19.55 1.20
CA ASN A 267 4.99 19.91 2.23
C ASN A 267 4.24 20.18 3.54
N LYS A 268 4.66 19.53 4.63
CA LYS A 268 3.99 19.69 5.92
C LYS A 268 4.96 20.16 6.99
N LYS A 269 5.04 21.47 7.12
CA LYS A 269 5.71 22.12 8.26
C LYS A 269 4.98 21.82 9.56
N ASN A 270 5.72 21.73 10.67
CA ASN A 270 5.21 21.50 12.02
C ASN A 270 4.52 20.14 12.27
N PHE A 271 4.83 19.11 11.49
CA PHE A 271 4.44 17.75 11.87
C PHE A 271 5.32 17.22 13.00
N ASN A 272 4.72 16.60 14.03
CA ASN A 272 5.46 15.94 15.09
C ASN A 272 4.90 14.55 15.38
N GLY A 273 5.78 13.60 15.66
CA GLY A 273 5.43 12.20 15.91
C GLY A 273 5.72 11.31 14.70
N TYR A 274 5.05 10.16 14.65
CA TYR A 274 5.27 9.12 13.65
C TYR A 274 4.21 9.13 12.55
N ILE A 275 4.64 8.81 11.34
CA ILE A 275 3.78 8.56 10.19
C ILE A 275 4.31 7.36 9.37
N LEU A 276 3.44 6.64 8.65
CA LEU A 276 3.86 5.57 7.76
C LEU A 276 4.79 6.10 6.66
N ASN A 277 5.91 5.42 6.40
CA ASN A 277 6.77 5.76 5.27
C ASN A 277 6.21 5.15 3.98
N ALA A 278 5.64 5.95 3.09
CA ALA A 278 4.98 5.46 1.87
C ALA A 278 5.93 4.76 0.88
N LEU A 279 7.24 5.00 1.03
CA LEU A 279 8.32 4.43 0.22
C LEU A 279 9.21 3.46 1.00
N GLY A 280 8.97 3.34 2.31
CA GLY A 280 9.78 2.50 3.19
C GLY A 280 9.27 1.08 3.28
N LYS A 281 10.02 0.28 4.02
CA LYS A 281 9.60 -1.05 4.43
C LYS A 281 8.43 -0.98 5.42
N ASN A 282 7.79 -2.11 5.65
CA ASN A 282 6.62 -2.22 6.53
C ASN A 282 6.89 -1.87 7.99
N ASP A 283 8.14 -1.96 8.43
CA ASP A 283 8.61 -1.59 9.77
C ASP A 283 9.24 -0.19 9.80
N GLU A 284 9.30 0.51 8.68
CA GLU A 284 9.87 1.85 8.61
C GLU A 284 8.78 2.92 8.75
N LEU A 285 8.89 3.73 9.80
CA LEU A 285 8.10 4.93 9.99
C LEU A 285 8.98 6.16 9.74
N ILE A 286 8.35 7.30 9.45
CA ILE A 286 9.00 8.61 9.50
C ILE A 286 8.67 9.23 10.86
N PHE A 287 9.69 9.52 11.66
CA PHE A 287 9.55 10.26 12.90
C PHE A 287 9.97 11.70 12.68
N CYS A 288 9.09 12.65 13.04
CA CYS A 288 9.37 14.07 12.96
C CYS A 288 9.32 14.73 14.34
N LYS A 289 10.27 15.62 14.61
CA LYS A 289 10.28 16.48 15.79
C LYS A 289 10.93 17.80 15.46
N ASP A 290 10.24 18.90 15.75
CA ASP A 290 10.74 20.26 15.53
C ASP A 290 11.24 20.47 14.09
N GLU A 291 10.42 20.04 13.12
CA GLU A 291 10.69 20.08 11.67
C GLU A 291 11.84 19.19 11.17
N LYS A 292 12.47 18.42 12.05
CA LYS A 292 13.47 17.41 11.66
C LYS A 292 12.80 16.06 11.56
N CYS A 293 12.92 15.43 10.40
CA CYS A 293 12.32 14.13 10.13
C CYS A 293 13.38 13.10 9.77
N GLU A 294 13.22 11.87 10.25
CA GLU A 294 14.11 10.75 9.96
C GLU A 294 13.33 9.44 9.82
N ILE A 295 13.87 8.51 9.04
CA ILE A 295 13.32 7.15 8.93
C ILE A 295 13.74 6.37 10.18
N THR A 296 12.78 5.75 10.86
CA THR A 296 12.98 4.91 12.04
C THR A 296 12.40 3.53 11.76
N SER A 297 13.18 2.46 11.96
CA SER A 297 12.66 1.10 11.99
C SER A 297 12.06 0.82 13.35
N VAL A 298 10.82 0.30 13.38
CA VAL A 298 10.09 -0.05 14.58
C VAL A 298 9.45 -1.42 14.39
N GLN A 299 9.59 -2.30 15.38
CA GLN A 299 9.06 -3.66 15.23
C GLN A 299 7.61 -3.78 15.73
N ASN A 300 7.33 -3.18 16.88
CA ASN A 300 6.16 -3.52 17.68
C ASN A 300 5.70 -2.35 18.55
N GLY A 301 4.39 -2.07 18.56
CA GLY A 301 3.76 -1.10 19.45
C GLY A 301 2.72 -0.22 18.76
N TYR A 302 2.29 0.82 19.47
CA TYR A 302 1.48 1.90 18.91
C TYR A 302 2.33 3.15 18.76
N PHE A 303 2.20 3.82 17.63
CA PHE A 303 2.92 5.04 17.28
C PHE A 303 1.94 6.11 16.86
N LEU A 304 2.24 7.36 17.20
CA LEU A 304 1.30 8.46 17.07
C LEU A 304 1.92 9.64 16.33
N GLY A 305 1.13 10.25 15.45
CA GLY A 305 1.43 11.51 14.80
C GLY A 305 0.42 12.59 15.18
N GLU A 306 0.92 13.77 15.53
CA GLU A 306 0.12 14.97 15.77
C GLU A 306 0.30 15.92 14.58
N ILE A 307 -0.78 16.16 13.83
CA ILE A 307 -0.85 17.34 12.96
C ILE A 307 -1.55 18.44 13.75
N GLY A 308 -1.10 19.68 13.62
CA GLY A 308 -1.65 20.86 14.33
C GLY A 308 -3.15 21.15 14.16
N SER A 309 -3.92 20.29 13.50
CA SER A 309 -5.39 20.27 13.48
C SER A 309 -5.92 19.06 14.23
N ILE A 310 -6.91 19.27 15.10
CA ILE A 310 -7.58 18.20 15.87
C ILE A 310 -8.22 17.11 15.00
N ASN A 311 -8.41 17.34 13.70
CA ASN A 311 -9.06 16.42 12.77
C ASN A 311 -8.08 15.50 12.03
N GLU A 312 -6.77 15.70 12.18
CA GLU A 312 -5.74 14.95 11.48
C GLU A 312 -4.79 14.31 12.50
N ARG A 313 -5.23 13.21 13.12
CA ARG A 313 -4.34 12.40 13.98
C ARG A 313 -4.04 11.09 13.29
N VAL A 314 -2.82 10.60 13.49
CA VAL A 314 -2.37 9.31 12.97
C VAL A 314 -2.13 8.41 14.17
N LEU A 315 -2.80 7.27 14.20
CA LEU A 315 -2.48 6.16 15.10
C LEU A 315 -2.02 5.00 14.23
N ILE A 316 -0.81 4.54 14.49
CA ILE A 316 -0.18 3.45 13.76
C ILE A 316 -0.03 2.30 14.72
N LYS A 317 -0.47 1.12 14.31
CA LYS A 317 -0.21 -0.12 15.01
C LYS A 317 0.84 -0.90 14.24
N CYS A 318 1.96 -1.19 14.90
CA CYS A 318 3.00 -2.04 14.36
C CYS A 318 3.00 -3.37 15.11
N ARG A 319 2.97 -4.48 14.36
CA ARG A 319 3.06 -5.83 14.90
C ARG A 319 3.88 -6.69 13.96
N ASP A 320 4.84 -7.44 14.51
CA ASP A 320 5.66 -8.39 13.75
C ASP A 320 6.28 -7.71 12.50
N SER A 321 6.82 -6.49 12.70
CA SER A 321 7.41 -5.65 11.64
C SER A 321 6.42 -5.23 10.54
N ARG A 322 5.12 -5.12 10.87
CA ARG A 322 4.07 -4.60 9.99
C ARG A 322 3.34 -3.45 10.63
N CYS A 323 3.48 -2.27 10.06
CA CYS A 323 2.80 -1.08 10.49
C CYS A 323 1.60 -0.76 9.60
N SER A 324 0.48 -0.40 10.22
CA SER A 324 -0.73 0.04 9.53
C SER A 324 -1.45 1.13 10.31
N ASN A 325 -2.23 1.95 9.60
CA ASN A 325 -3.04 2.98 10.24
C ASN A 325 -4.27 2.37 10.90
N GLU A 326 -4.43 2.63 12.20
CA GLU A 326 -5.62 2.25 12.95
C GLU A 326 -6.78 3.18 12.64
N ARG A 327 -7.97 2.59 12.49
CA ARG A 327 -9.20 3.34 12.34
C ARG A 327 -9.74 3.71 13.72
N GLN A 328 -10.52 4.79 13.76
CA GLN A 328 -11.24 5.18 14.97
C GLN A 328 -12.15 4.02 15.43
N LYS A 329 -11.93 3.53 16.66
CA LYS A 329 -12.87 2.61 17.29
C LYS A 329 -14.05 3.44 17.80
N GLN A 330 -15.25 3.18 17.29
CA GLN A 330 -16.48 3.74 17.85
C GLN A 330 -16.80 2.99 19.15
N THR A 331 -16.12 3.33 20.24
CA THR A 331 -16.54 2.89 21.57
C THR A 331 -17.58 3.85 22.13
N GLY A 332 -18.53 3.31 22.90
CA GLY A 332 -19.56 4.10 23.59
C GLY A 332 -18.97 5.06 24.64
N SER A 333 -19.80 5.57 25.55
CA SER A 333 -19.39 6.58 26.55
C SER A 333 -18.22 6.16 27.46
N THR A 334 -17.94 4.86 27.59
CA THR A 334 -16.78 4.30 28.31
C THR A 334 -15.74 3.76 27.33
N ILE A 335 -14.72 4.57 27.10
CA ILE A 335 -13.75 4.40 26.00
C ILE A 335 -12.77 3.24 26.23
N CYS A 336 -12.49 2.87 27.49
CA CYS A 336 -11.45 1.90 27.87
C CYS A 336 -11.97 0.62 28.55
N VAL A 337 -13.26 0.31 28.42
CA VAL A 337 -13.82 -0.96 28.91
C VAL A 337 -13.48 -2.05 27.89
N ASP A 338 -12.90 -3.16 28.37
CA ASP A 338 -12.49 -4.35 27.58
C ASP A 338 -11.34 -4.16 26.58
N VAL A 339 -10.64 -3.02 26.63
CA VAL A 339 -9.48 -2.71 25.76
C VAL A 339 -8.26 -2.30 26.59
N ASP A 340 -8.12 -2.88 27.78
CA ASP A 340 -6.99 -2.61 28.65
C ASP A 340 -5.66 -2.89 27.95
N GLY A 341 -4.71 -1.97 28.08
CA GLY A 341 -3.43 -2.02 27.38
C GLY A 341 -3.46 -1.56 25.93
N GLU A 342 -4.61 -1.24 25.32
CA GLU A 342 -4.64 -0.73 23.96
C GLU A 342 -4.47 0.80 23.88
N THR A 343 -3.96 1.28 22.73
CA THR A 343 -4.03 2.69 22.36
C THR A 343 -5.12 2.88 21.31
N ILE A 344 -6.00 3.86 21.50
CA ILE A 344 -7.20 4.06 20.67
C ILE A 344 -7.41 5.53 20.31
N ILE A 345 -8.13 5.76 19.22
CA ILE A 345 -8.68 7.07 18.86
C ILE A 345 -10.13 7.13 19.34
N ASN A 346 -10.45 8.05 20.25
CA ASN A 346 -11.82 8.22 20.76
C ASN A 346 -12.72 9.03 19.81
N HIS A 347 -14.01 9.16 20.13
CA HIS A 347 -14.99 9.93 19.34
C HIS A 347 -14.66 11.43 19.18
N GLN A 348 -13.82 11.99 20.06
CA GLN A 348 -13.33 13.38 19.98
C GLN A 348 -12.04 13.50 19.16
N ASN A 349 -11.67 12.44 18.44
CA ASN A 349 -10.41 12.30 17.71
C ASN A 349 -9.18 12.53 18.59
N LYS A 350 -9.24 12.14 19.88
CA LYS A 350 -8.10 12.17 20.79
C LYS A 350 -7.54 10.77 20.93
N ILE A 351 -6.21 10.67 20.87
CA ILE A 351 -5.52 9.41 21.12
C ILE A 351 -5.36 9.23 22.63
N ARG A 352 -5.67 8.02 23.10
CA ARG A 352 -5.67 7.62 24.51
C ARG A 352 -5.05 6.25 24.65
N TYR A 353 -4.28 6.05 25.72
CA TYR A 353 -3.85 4.73 26.17
C TYR A 353 -4.82 4.25 27.25
N CYS A 354 -5.34 3.04 27.13
CA CYS A 354 -6.28 2.48 28.10
C CYS A 354 -5.54 1.67 29.15
N HIS A 355 -5.81 1.98 30.43
CA HIS A 355 -5.21 1.27 31.55
C HIS A 355 -6.19 1.14 32.72
N GLU A 356 -6.51 -0.09 33.12
CA GLU A 356 -7.43 -0.42 34.22
C GLU A 356 -8.78 0.31 34.09
N GLY A 357 -9.30 0.38 32.85
CA GLY A 357 -10.56 1.06 32.53
C GLY A 357 -10.46 2.59 32.42
N ASN A 358 -9.29 3.19 32.66
CA ASN A 358 -9.07 4.63 32.59
C ASN A 358 -8.45 5.05 31.25
N ASP A 359 -8.79 6.25 30.76
CA ASP A 359 -8.18 6.83 29.55
C ASP A 359 -6.99 7.74 29.91
N ILE A 360 -5.79 7.25 29.61
CA ILE A 360 -4.55 7.95 29.91
C ILE A 360 -4.15 8.83 28.71
N THR A 361 -3.94 10.11 28.99
CA THR A 361 -3.33 11.03 28.01
C THR A 361 -1.82 10.85 28.00
N LEU A 362 -1.27 10.60 26.82
CA LEU A 362 0.18 10.49 26.60
C LEU A 362 0.86 11.86 26.78
N GLN A 363 2.03 11.87 27.40
CA GLN A 363 2.76 13.07 27.79
C GLN A 363 4.23 12.99 27.38
N ASN A 364 4.94 14.12 27.37
CA ASN A 364 6.37 14.19 26.99
C ASN A 364 7.28 13.33 27.88
N THR A 365 6.87 13.08 29.12
CA THR A 365 7.63 12.25 30.06
C THR A 365 7.22 10.79 29.93
N ASP A 366 8.20 9.91 29.86
CA ASP A 366 7.97 8.48 29.87
C ASP A 366 7.20 8.07 31.14
N LYS A 367 6.14 7.29 30.95
CA LYS A 367 5.39 6.61 32.01
C LYS A 367 5.45 5.11 31.76
N TYR A 368 5.40 4.35 32.84
CA TYR A 368 5.49 2.90 32.80
C TYR A 368 4.21 2.32 33.41
N PHE A 369 3.63 1.36 32.71
CA PHE A 369 2.40 0.68 33.10
C PHE A 369 2.65 -0.82 33.10
N THR A 370 2.18 -1.51 34.13
CA THR A 370 2.21 -2.98 34.20
C THR A 370 0.89 -3.51 33.67
N LEU A 371 0.94 -4.40 32.69
CA LEU A 371 -0.22 -5.20 32.29
C LEU A 371 -0.08 -6.59 32.90
N ASN A 372 -1.06 -6.95 33.72
CA ASN A 372 -1.11 -8.23 34.42
C ASN A 372 -1.96 -9.23 33.65
N ASN A 373 -1.77 -10.51 33.94
CA ASN A 373 -2.54 -11.62 33.36
C ASN A 373 -2.44 -11.67 31.83
N VAL A 374 -1.25 -11.44 31.31
CA VAL A 374 -0.97 -11.50 29.87
C VAL A 374 -0.04 -12.67 29.55
N ASN A 375 -0.10 -13.19 28.33
CA ASN A 375 0.86 -14.14 27.80
C ASN A 375 2.08 -13.37 27.29
N ALA A 376 3.18 -13.35 28.06
CA ALA A 376 4.38 -12.58 27.69
C ALA A 376 5.14 -13.15 26.48
N ARG A 377 4.76 -14.34 25.98
CA ARG A 377 5.27 -14.88 24.71
C ARG A 377 4.71 -14.16 23.50
N MET A 378 3.60 -13.46 23.67
CA MET A 378 3.05 -12.60 22.64
C MET A 378 3.68 -11.21 22.72
N THR A 379 4.03 -10.67 21.56
CA THR A 379 4.59 -9.32 21.49
C THR A 379 3.46 -8.29 21.43
N TYR A 380 3.52 -7.29 22.33
CA TYR A 380 2.66 -6.12 22.25
C TYR A 380 2.75 -5.48 20.86
N PRO A 381 1.65 -5.08 20.20
CA PRO A 381 0.33 -4.77 20.72
C PRO A 381 -0.68 -5.92 20.67
N TYR A 382 -0.25 -7.16 20.43
CA TYR A 382 -1.13 -8.31 20.58
C TYR A 382 -1.18 -8.73 22.05
N ILE A 383 -2.36 -8.59 22.65
CA ILE A 383 -2.60 -8.94 24.05
C ILE A 383 -3.44 -10.21 24.07
N GLU A 384 -2.92 -11.25 24.70
CA GLU A 384 -3.61 -12.50 24.97
C GLU A 384 -3.53 -12.79 26.47
N SER A 385 -4.58 -13.35 27.06
CA SER A 385 -4.59 -13.69 28.48
C SER A 385 -3.54 -14.75 28.81
N GLY A 386 -2.88 -14.59 29.96
CA GLY A 386 -1.88 -15.52 30.48
C GLY A 386 -1.63 -15.25 31.96
N ASP A 387 -0.55 -15.81 32.51
CA ASP A 387 -0.17 -15.64 33.93
C ASP A 387 1.04 -14.70 34.10
N ASP A 388 1.54 -14.10 33.02
CA ASP A 388 2.70 -13.22 33.04
C ASP A 388 2.31 -11.74 33.24
N ILE A 389 3.34 -10.92 33.45
CA ILE A 389 3.25 -9.47 33.53
C ILE A 389 4.20 -8.88 32.48
N ILE A 390 3.74 -7.90 31.72
CA ILE A 390 4.59 -7.08 30.86
C ILE A 390 4.60 -5.62 31.33
N ILE A 391 5.68 -4.91 31.02
CA ILE A 391 5.79 -3.48 31.28
C ILE A 391 5.67 -2.75 29.95
N LEU A 392 4.73 -1.81 29.86
CA LEU A 392 4.59 -0.90 28.74
C LEU A 392 5.20 0.45 29.08
N LYS A 393 6.05 0.94 28.20
CA LYS A 393 6.59 2.29 28.19
C LYS A 393 5.68 3.16 27.31
N ALA A 394 5.06 4.16 27.91
CA ALA A 394 4.23 5.14 27.23
C ALA A 394 4.93 6.50 27.21
N SER A 395 5.17 7.02 26.01
CA SER A 395 5.71 8.35 25.74
C SER A 395 4.68 9.18 24.97
N LYS A 396 5.00 10.43 24.64
CA LYS A 396 4.07 11.30 23.89
C LYS A 396 3.63 10.69 22.55
N TYR A 397 4.55 10.04 21.84
CA TYR A 397 4.33 9.57 20.47
C TYR A 397 4.37 8.06 20.32
N SER A 398 4.53 7.29 21.40
CA SER A 398 4.55 5.84 21.31
C SER A 398 4.12 5.15 22.59
N VAL A 399 3.58 3.95 22.45
CA VAL A 399 3.41 2.96 23.52
C VAL A 399 4.06 1.67 23.06
N THR A 400 5.10 1.23 23.75
CA THR A 400 5.87 0.03 23.39
C THR A 400 6.10 -0.84 24.62
N GLN A 401 6.34 -2.13 24.40
CA GLN A 401 6.73 -3.03 25.48
C GLN A 401 8.21 -2.84 25.82
N LEU A 402 8.52 -2.75 27.11
CA LEU A 402 9.89 -2.74 27.60
C LEU A 402 10.37 -4.20 27.71
N THR A 403 11.34 -4.58 26.87
CA THR A 403 12.04 -5.86 26.99
C THR A 403 13.36 -5.67 27.72
N THR A 404 13.52 -6.36 28.85
CA THR A 404 14.80 -6.44 29.56
C THR A 404 15.55 -7.70 29.13
N THR A 405 16.86 -7.62 28.93
CA THR A 405 17.69 -8.82 28.79
C THR A 405 17.74 -9.63 30.07
N GLU A 406 18.23 -10.87 29.99
CA GLU A 406 18.59 -11.71 31.14
C GLU A 406 19.57 -11.02 32.11
N THR A 407 20.30 -9.99 31.66
CA THR A 407 21.21 -9.17 32.48
C THR A 407 20.58 -7.92 33.08
N GLY A 408 19.28 -7.68 32.86
CA GLY A 408 18.57 -6.50 33.35
C GLY A 408 18.87 -5.21 32.59
N ASN A 409 19.52 -5.29 31.43
CA ASN A 409 19.71 -4.13 30.56
C ASN A 409 18.47 -3.93 29.68
N ASN A 410 18.00 -2.70 29.57
CA ASN A 410 16.89 -2.34 28.69
C ASN A 410 17.35 -2.45 27.23
N ILE A 411 16.65 -3.26 26.41
CA ILE A 411 16.78 -3.19 24.95
C ILE A 411 15.52 -2.51 24.41
N PHE A 412 15.72 -1.45 23.65
CA PHE A 412 14.72 -0.84 22.80
C PHE A 412 14.85 -1.49 21.41
N TYR A 413 13.83 -2.24 20.97
CA TYR A 413 13.73 -2.78 19.61
C TYR A 413 12.75 -1.97 18.77
#